data_AF-A0A951DMG8-F1
#
_entry.id   AF-A0A951DMG8-F1
#
_cell.length_a   1.000
_cell.length_b   1.000
_cell.length_c   1.000
_cell.angle_alpha   90.00
_cell.angle_beta   90.00
_cell.angle_gamma   90.00
#
_symmetry.space_group_name_H-M   'P 1'
#
loop_
_entity.id
_entity.type
_entity.pdbx_description
1 polymer ?
#
loop_
_entity_poly.entity_id
_entity_poly.type
_entity_poly.pdbx_seq_one_letter_code
_entity_poly.pdbx_strand_id
1 'polypeptide(L)'
;MALASQLIPSLRAHPTLVVLDLDVCLSIQLAGELFRRRAAHPVLLVPRWPYAEAVLPLEPMLTTLLSEAATLPPSTRRLPSVAFALDDRRNMPVPGRPPDDIRADNRYRLGVADLPDLRTLRTRGITRVLKLSHACAR
;
A
#
# COMPACT_ATOMS: atom_id res chain seq x y z
N MET A 1 4.19 -15.13 -1.52
CA MET A 1 2.84 -15.39 -0.98
C MET A 1 2.76 -15.87 0.48
N ALA A 2 3.81 -16.44 1.07
CA ALA A 2 3.83 -16.84 2.48
C ALA A 2 3.41 -15.72 3.47
N LEU A 3 3.77 -14.46 3.17
CA LEU A 3 3.37 -13.30 3.97
C LEU A 3 1.85 -13.10 4.06
N ALA A 4 1.10 -13.29 2.97
CA ALA A 4 -0.36 -13.23 3.02
C ALA A 4 -0.93 -14.29 3.96
N SER A 5 -0.42 -15.53 3.88
CA SER A 5 -0.84 -16.63 4.75
C SER A 5 -0.60 -16.33 6.23
N GLN A 6 0.46 -15.59 6.57
CA GLN A 6 0.72 -15.15 7.95
C GLN A 6 -0.26 -14.04 8.40
N LEU A 7 -0.62 -13.12 7.50
CA LEU A 7 -1.50 -12.00 7.80
C LEU A 7 -2.97 -12.39 7.91
N ILE A 8 -3.45 -13.28 7.04
CA ILE A 8 -4.88 -13.60 6.88
C ILE A 8 -5.58 -13.99 8.19
N PRO A 9 -5.04 -14.90 9.04
CA PRO A 9 -5.69 -15.24 10.30
C PRO A 9 -5.95 -14.01 11.16
N SER A 10 -4.96 -13.13 11.25
CA SER A 10 -5.01 -11.90 12.03
C SER A 10 -6.04 -10.92 11.46
N LEU A 11 -6.09 -10.74 10.13
CA LEU A 11 -7.01 -9.82 9.45
C LEU A 11 -8.47 -10.27 9.50
N ARG A 12 -8.71 -11.57 9.67
CA ARG A 12 -10.05 -12.14 9.85
C ARG A 12 -10.52 -12.04 11.30
N ALA A 13 -9.61 -12.15 12.26
CA ALA A 13 -9.93 -12.05 13.69
C ALA A 13 -10.26 -10.61 14.11
N HIS A 14 -9.54 -9.62 13.55
CA HIS A 14 -9.70 -8.22 13.92
C HIS A 14 -9.79 -7.32 12.69
N PRO A 15 -10.84 -6.50 12.56
CA PRO A 15 -10.92 -5.46 11.52
C PRO A 15 -9.69 -4.55 11.55
N THR A 16 -8.92 -4.56 10.47
CA THR A 16 -7.59 -3.95 10.43
C THR A 16 -7.42 -3.06 9.20
N LEU A 17 -6.82 -1.90 9.40
CA LEU A 17 -6.21 -1.14 8.32
C LEU A 17 -4.77 -1.63 8.17
N VAL A 18 -4.44 -2.18 7.01
CA VAL A 18 -3.09 -2.61 6.67
C VAL A 18 -2.47 -1.58 5.74
N VAL A 19 -1.26 -1.14 6.05
CA VAL A 19 -0.43 -0.31 5.19
C VAL A 19 0.69 -1.20 4.65
N LEU A 20 0.69 -1.47 3.35
CA LEU A 20 1.73 -2.20 2.65
C LEU A 20 2.71 -1.18 2.05
N ASP A 21 3.78 -0.92 2.78
CA ASP A 21 4.86 0.03 2.46
C ASP A 21 6.09 -0.74 1.97
N LEU A 22 5.90 -1.46 0.86
CA LEU A 22 6.88 -2.34 0.21
C LEU A 22 7.07 -1.91 -1.25
N ASP A 23 7.97 -2.57 -1.97
CA ASP A 23 8.03 -2.50 -3.43
C ASP A 23 6.62 -2.50 -4.04
N VAL A 24 6.36 -1.56 -4.96
CA VAL A 24 5.01 -1.30 -5.48
C VAL A 24 4.37 -2.56 -6.08
N CYS A 25 5.13 -3.37 -6.81
CA CYS A 25 4.62 -4.59 -7.43
C CYS A 25 4.28 -5.63 -6.35
N LEU A 26 5.16 -5.79 -5.35
CA LEU A 26 4.91 -6.66 -4.21
C LEU A 26 3.69 -6.23 -3.39
N SER A 27 3.52 -4.92 -3.15
CA SER A 27 2.37 -4.34 -2.46
C SER A 27 1.06 -4.63 -3.21
N ILE A 28 1.03 -4.45 -4.53
CA ILE A 28 -0.14 -4.75 -5.38
C ILE A 28 -0.46 -6.25 -5.33
N GLN A 29 0.53 -7.12 -5.54
CA GLN A 29 0.35 -8.59 -5.52
C GLN A 29 -0.15 -9.08 -4.16
N LEU A 30 0.40 -8.56 -3.07
CA LEU A 30 -0.02 -8.92 -1.72
C LEU A 30 -1.45 -8.44 -1.44
N ALA A 31 -1.80 -7.22 -1.84
CA ALA A 31 -3.17 -6.71 -1.71
C ALA A 31 -4.17 -7.55 -2.53
N GLY A 32 -3.82 -7.92 -3.76
CA GLY A 32 -4.60 -8.80 -4.62
C GLY A 32 -4.85 -10.16 -3.98
N GLU A 33 -3.84 -10.77 -3.37
CA GLU A 33 -4.01 -12.04 -2.68
C GLU A 33 -4.90 -11.93 -1.44
N LEU A 34 -4.68 -10.90 -0.60
CA LEU A 34 -5.52 -10.68 0.57
C LEU A 34 -6.98 -10.53 0.17
N PHE A 35 -7.25 -9.92 -0.97
CA PHE A 35 -8.59 -9.81 -1.53
C PHE A 35 -9.14 -11.13 -2.05
N ARG A 36 -8.38 -11.87 -2.88
CA ARG A 36 -8.76 -13.20 -3.39
C ARG A 36 -9.12 -14.15 -2.25
N ARG A 37 -8.38 -14.09 -1.15
CA ARG A 37 -8.62 -14.90 0.06
C ARG A 37 -9.63 -14.27 1.03
N ARG A 38 -10.35 -13.23 0.62
CA ARG A 38 -11.43 -12.55 1.35
C ARG A 38 -11.01 -12.05 2.74
N ALA A 39 -9.77 -11.56 2.86
CA ALA A 39 -9.22 -11.07 4.11
C ALA A 39 -9.26 -9.54 4.20
N ALA A 40 -8.98 -8.81 3.11
CA ALA A 40 -9.02 -7.35 3.09
C ALA A 40 -9.41 -6.79 1.72
N HIS A 41 -10.05 -5.63 1.70
CA HIS A 41 -10.29 -4.85 0.48
C HIS A 41 -9.02 -4.11 0.07
N PRO A 42 -8.54 -4.24 -1.18
CA PRO A 42 -7.35 -3.56 -1.63
C PRO A 42 -7.70 -2.11 -1.98
N VAL A 43 -6.87 -1.19 -1.53
CA VAL A 43 -6.90 0.21 -1.94
C VAL A 43 -5.51 0.55 -2.44
N LEU A 44 -5.41 0.82 -3.74
CA LEU A 44 -4.14 1.25 -4.32
C LEU A 44 -3.99 2.74 -4.08
N LEU A 45 -2.99 3.11 -3.29
CA LEU A 45 -2.56 4.49 -3.19
C LEU A 45 -1.45 4.69 -4.19
N VAL A 46 -1.82 5.17 -5.37
CA VAL A 46 -0.84 5.84 -6.24
C VAL A 46 -0.59 7.18 -5.56
N PRO A 47 0.58 7.42 -4.95
CA PRO A 47 0.81 8.67 -4.27
C PRO A 47 0.61 9.79 -5.28
N ARG A 48 -0.17 10.82 -4.91
CA ARG A 48 0.01 12.12 -5.57
C ARG A 48 1.34 12.62 -5.04
N TRP A 49 2.40 12.33 -5.77
CA TRP A 49 3.71 12.84 -5.39
C TRP A 49 3.59 14.38 -5.33
N PRO A 50 4.11 15.02 -4.27
CA PRO A 50 3.84 16.43 -4.03
C PRO A 50 4.41 17.39 -5.10
N TYR A 51 5.16 16.86 -6.06
CA TYR A 51 5.84 17.58 -7.13
C TYR A 51 5.62 16.86 -8.45
N ALA A 52 5.47 17.62 -9.54
CA ALA A 52 5.14 17.11 -10.87
C ALA A 52 6.28 16.26 -11.48
N GLU A 53 7.47 16.42 -10.96
CA GLU A 53 8.73 15.85 -11.45
C GLU A 53 9.10 14.51 -10.80
N ALA A 54 8.29 14.02 -9.87
CA ALA A 54 8.52 12.73 -9.22
C ALA A 54 8.49 11.58 -10.23
N VAL A 55 9.45 10.66 -10.09
CA VAL A 55 9.60 9.53 -11.00
C VAL A 55 8.85 8.32 -10.43
N LEU A 56 7.69 8.04 -11.02
CA LEU A 56 6.90 6.85 -10.76
C LEU A 56 7.43 5.65 -11.58
N PRO A 57 7.49 4.43 -11.02
CA PRO A 57 7.73 3.21 -11.76
C PRO A 57 6.47 2.80 -12.57
N LEU A 58 6.01 3.69 -13.45
CA LEU A 58 4.66 3.65 -14.03
C LEU A 58 4.39 2.36 -14.81
N GLU A 59 5.28 1.98 -15.72
CA GLU A 59 5.12 0.81 -16.57
C GLU A 59 5.01 -0.50 -15.77
N PRO A 60 6.00 -0.88 -14.93
CA PRO A 60 5.89 -2.12 -14.15
C PRO A 60 4.72 -2.08 -13.16
N MET A 61 4.38 -0.92 -12.61
CA MET A 61 3.21 -0.75 -11.75
C MET A 61 1.91 -1.01 -12.52
N LEU A 62 1.73 -0.39 -13.70
CA LEU A 62 0.55 -0.57 -14.54
C LEU A 62 0.41 -2.01 -15.02
N THR A 63 1.51 -2.62 -15.50
CA THR A 63 1.49 -4.03 -15.91
C THR A 63 1.04 -4.93 -14.75
N THR A 64 1.63 -4.75 -13.56
CA THR A 64 1.26 -5.56 -12.38
C THR A 64 -0.19 -5.31 -11.97
N LEU A 65 -0.66 -4.07 -11.98
CA LEU A 65 -2.03 -3.70 -11.64
C LEU A 65 -3.03 -4.36 -12.60
N LEU A 66 -2.79 -4.27 -13.91
CA LEU A 66 -3.64 -4.88 -14.93
C LEU A 66 -3.67 -6.40 -14.80
N SER A 67 -2.51 -7.03 -14.58
CA SER A 67 -2.41 -8.48 -14.35
C SER A 67 -3.16 -8.91 -13.10
N GLU A 68 -3.00 -8.21 -11.98
CA GLU A 68 -3.69 -8.56 -10.73
C GLU A 68 -5.20 -8.33 -10.86
N ALA A 69 -5.64 -7.19 -11.42
CA ALA A 69 -7.04 -6.85 -11.61
C ALA A 69 -7.79 -7.90 -12.44
N ALA A 70 -7.15 -8.47 -13.47
CA ALA A 70 -7.74 -9.52 -14.31
C ALA A 70 -8.06 -10.82 -13.54
N THR A 71 -7.42 -11.04 -12.38
CA THR A 71 -7.60 -12.25 -11.55
C THR A 71 -8.51 -12.03 -10.34
N LEU A 72 -8.93 -10.78 -10.08
CA LEU A 72 -9.71 -10.48 -8.88
C LEU A 72 -11.15 -10.96 -9.05
N PRO A 73 -11.72 -11.68 -8.06
CA PRO A 73 -13.11 -12.06 -8.11
C PRO A 73 -13.99 -10.81 -8.02
N PRO A 74 -15.12 -10.74 -8.75
CA PRO A 74 -16.11 -9.70 -8.52
C PRO A 74 -16.58 -9.77 -7.06
N SER A 75 -16.53 -8.63 -6.35
CA SER A 75 -16.93 -8.58 -4.94
C SER A 75 -18.07 -7.62 -4.72
N THR A 76 -19.18 -8.15 -4.23
CA THR A 76 -20.29 -7.40 -3.64
C THR A 76 -20.24 -7.41 -2.12
N ARG A 77 -19.29 -8.16 -1.51
CA ARG A 77 -19.23 -8.37 -0.07
C ARG A 77 -18.27 -7.38 0.59
N ARG A 78 -18.75 -6.67 1.61
CA ARG A 78 -17.92 -5.86 2.49
C ARG A 78 -16.97 -6.76 3.30
N LEU A 79 -15.67 -6.54 3.16
CA LEU A 79 -14.65 -7.18 4.00
C LEU A 79 -14.38 -6.29 5.23
N PRO A 80 -14.04 -6.88 6.39
CA PRO A 80 -13.85 -6.13 7.63
C PRO A 80 -12.53 -5.34 7.66
N SER A 81 -11.56 -5.73 6.85
CA SER A 81 -10.23 -5.12 6.79
C SER A 81 -9.99 -4.46 5.43
N VAL A 82 -9.06 -3.51 5.40
CA VAL A 82 -8.63 -2.78 4.20
C VAL A 82 -7.11 -2.81 4.12
N ALA A 83 -6.56 -2.97 2.92
CA ALA A 83 -5.13 -3.00 2.66
C ALA A 83 -4.76 -1.88 1.67
N PHE A 84 -4.05 -0.88 2.17
CA PHE A 84 -3.52 0.21 1.37
C PHE A 84 -2.15 -0.20 0.82
N ALA A 85 -2.05 -0.33 -0.50
CA ALA A 85 -0.78 -0.57 -1.19
C ALA A 85 -0.11 0.76 -1.51
N LEU A 86 1.11 0.95 -1.03
CA LEU A 86 1.96 2.10 -1.28
C LEU A 86 3.21 1.67 -2.05
N ASP A 87 3.83 2.65 -2.72
CA ASP A 87 5.14 2.52 -3.34
C ASP A 87 6.24 2.93 -2.34
N ASP A 88 7.15 2.01 -2.02
CA ASP A 88 8.29 2.27 -1.13
C ASP A 88 9.38 3.15 -1.77
N ARG A 89 9.39 3.30 -3.10
CA ARG A 89 10.33 4.19 -3.81
C ARG A 89 10.16 5.65 -3.40
N ARG A 90 9.02 5.99 -2.82
CA ARG A 90 8.80 7.28 -2.15
C ARG A 90 9.74 7.52 -0.96
N ASN A 91 10.57 6.55 -0.56
CA ASN A 91 11.56 6.74 0.50
C ASN A 91 12.98 6.87 -0.06
N MET A 92 13.15 6.79 -1.39
CA MET A 92 14.46 6.81 -2.05
C MET A 92 14.66 8.10 -2.84
N PRO A 93 15.91 8.58 -2.99
CA PRO A 93 16.22 9.62 -3.98
C PRO A 93 16.04 9.08 -5.40
N VAL A 94 15.84 9.98 -6.37
CA VAL A 94 15.83 9.59 -7.79
C VAL A 94 17.24 9.13 -8.22
N PRO A 95 17.39 7.93 -8.83
CA PRO A 95 18.71 7.45 -9.28
C PRO A 95 19.38 8.40 -10.27
N GLY A 96 20.70 8.61 -10.10
CA GLY A 96 21.50 9.42 -11.03
C GLY A 96 21.32 10.93 -10.91
N ARG A 97 20.64 11.42 -9.87
CA ARG A 97 20.44 12.86 -9.61
C ARG A 97 21.27 13.35 -8.41
N PRO A 98 21.75 14.62 -8.45
CA PRO A 98 22.41 15.24 -7.30
C PRO A 98 21.49 15.30 -6.07
N PRO A 99 22.00 15.10 -4.84
CA PRO A 99 21.20 15.11 -3.60
C PRO A 99 20.52 16.46 -3.28
N ASP A 100 20.99 17.54 -3.88
CA ASP A 100 20.55 18.93 -3.71
C ASP A 100 19.51 19.37 -4.77
N ASP A 101 19.18 18.51 -5.74
CA ASP A 101 18.13 18.77 -6.73
C ASP A 101 16.74 18.56 -6.10
N ILE A 102 16.18 19.63 -5.51
CA ILE A 102 14.85 19.63 -4.89
C ILE A 102 13.71 19.32 -5.87
N ARG A 103 13.95 19.41 -7.18
CA ARG A 103 12.95 19.11 -8.22
C ARG A 103 12.82 17.63 -8.50
N ALA A 104 13.63 16.76 -7.88
CA ALA A 104 13.60 15.33 -8.13
C ALA A 104 13.80 14.52 -6.83
N ASP A 105 13.25 15.02 -5.72
CA ASP A 105 13.29 14.28 -4.46
C ASP A 105 12.09 13.36 -4.35
N ASN A 106 12.30 12.08 -4.58
CA ASN A 106 11.27 11.08 -4.41
C ASN A 106 10.87 10.86 -2.92
N ARG A 107 11.58 11.45 -1.95
CA ARG A 107 11.28 11.24 -0.54
C ARG A 107 9.97 11.92 -0.11
N TYR A 108 8.99 11.11 0.28
CA TYR A 108 7.73 11.49 0.86
C TYR A 108 7.43 10.65 2.10
N ARG A 109 7.49 11.29 3.27
CA ARG A 109 7.12 10.65 4.54
C ARG A 109 5.63 10.86 4.78
N LEU A 110 4.91 9.76 5.02
CA LEU A 110 3.51 9.82 5.41
C LEU A 110 3.35 10.61 6.71
N GLY A 111 2.56 11.67 6.66
CA GLY A 111 2.13 12.47 7.79
C GLY A 111 0.76 12.05 8.31
N VAL A 112 0.32 12.70 9.40
CA VAL A 112 -1.00 12.45 10.00
C VAL A 112 -2.15 12.75 9.03
N ALA A 113 -1.94 13.68 8.09
CA ALA A 113 -2.93 14.03 7.07
C ALA A 113 -3.15 12.96 5.99
N ASP A 114 -2.19 12.03 5.81
CA ASP A 114 -2.29 10.96 4.80
C ASP A 114 -3.10 9.75 5.29
N LEU A 115 -3.38 9.69 6.59
CA LEU A 115 -4.05 8.58 7.23
C LEU A 115 -5.44 9.01 7.72
N PRO A 116 -6.46 8.13 7.65
CA PRO A 116 -7.75 8.44 8.25
C PRO A 116 -7.60 8.70 9.75
N ASP A 117 -8.30 9.71 10.26
CA ASP A 117 -8.30 9.99 11.70
C ASP A 117 -8.89 8.83 12.51
N LEU A 118 -8.61 8.81 13.82
CA LEU A 118 -9.06 7.74 14.72
C LEU A 118 -10.59 7.61 14.77
N ARG A 119 -11.32 8.71 14.61
CA ARG A 119 -12.79 8.70 14.62
C ARG A 119 -13.30 7.94 13.40
N THR A 120 -12.76 8.26 12.22
CA THR A 120 -13.06 7.62 10.95
C THR A 120 -12.76 6.12 11.00
N LEU A 121 -11.59 5.73 11.52
CA LEU A 121 -11.23 4.31 11.67
C LEU A 121 -12.23 3.57 12.58
N ARG A 122 -12.54 4.13 13.76
CA ARG A 122 -13.49 3.53 14.72
C ARG A 122 -14.90 3.41 14.15
N THR A 123 -15.42 4.44 13.48
CA THR A 123 -16.75 4.41 12.85
C THR A 123 -16.82 3.35 11.74
N ARG A 124 -15.69 3.03 11.09
CA ARG A 124 -15.61 1.94 10.10
C ARG A 124 -15.36 0.56 10.72
N GLY A 125 -15.29 0.47 12.05
CA GLY A 125 -15.07 -0.75 12.79
C GLY A 125 -13.61 -1.19 12.86
N ILE A 126 -12.67 -0.39 12.34
CA ILE A 126 -11.25 -0.70 12.37
C ILE A 126 -10.73 -0.53 13.80
N THR A 127 -10.17 -1.59 14.36
CA THR A 127 -9.63 -1.61 15.73
C THR A 127 -8.11 -1.71 15.78
N ARG A 128 -7.47 -1.94 14.64
CA ARG A 128 -6.03 -2.11 14.53
C ARG A 128 -5.47 -1.48 13.25
N VAL A 129 -4.26 -0.95 13.37
CA VAL A 129 -3.44 -0.54 12.23
C VAL A 129 -2.21 -1.43 12.19
N LEU A 130 -1.90 -2.02 11.03
CA LEU A 130 -0.70 -2.81 10.80
C LEU A 130 0.07 -2.17 9.65
N LYS A 131 1.32 -1.77 9.90
CA LYS A 131 2.23 -1.32 8.85
C LYS A 131 3.24 -2.43 8.55
N LEU A 132 3.32 -2.85 7.30
CA LEU A 132 4.39 -3.69 6.78
C LEU A 132 5.31 -2.81 5.94
N SER A 133 6.58 -2.75 6.31
CA SER A 133 7.61 -2.09 5.53
C SER A 133 8.86 -2.92 5.48
N HIS A 134 9.79 -2.57 4.59
CA HIS A 134 11.17 -3.04 4.73
C HIS A 134 11.67 -2.69 6.14
N ALA A 135 12.43 -3.60 6.76
CA ALA A 135 13.12 -3.28 8.00
C ALA A 135 14.01 -2.07 7.72
N CYS A 136 13.86 -0.99 8.49
CA CYS A 136 14.86 0.07 8.47
C CYS A 136 16.19 -0.56 8.87
N ALA A 137 17.13 -0.66 7.93
CA ALA A 137 18.54 -0.68 8.32
C ALA A 137 18.75 0.62 9.13
N ARG A 138 18.95 0.46 10.44
CA ARG A 138 19.29 1.56 11.33
C ARG A 138 20.69 2.07 11.00
#